data_AF-A0A0F8ZJL2-F1
#
_entry.id   AF-A0A0F8ZJL2-F1
#
_cell.length_a   1.000
_cell.length_b   1.000
_cell.length_c   1.000
_cell.angle_alpha   90.00
_cell.angle_beta   90.00
_cell.angle_gamma   90.00
#
_symmetry.space_group_name_H-M   'P 1'
#
loop_
_entity.id
_entity.type
_entity.pdbx_description
1 polymer ?
#
loop_
_entity_poly.entity_id
_entity_poly.type
_entity_poly.pdbx_seq_one_letter_code
_entity_poly.pdbx_strand_id
1 'polypeptide(L)' 'MGIETAFGDSILTTTIDKIVNWSRKNALWPMPFGLACCAIEMMAVVAPRYDLARFGA' A
#
# COMPACT_ATOMS: atom_id res chain seq x y z
N MET A 1 10.31 -5.20 -9.43
CA MET A 1 10.08 -6.66 -9.49
C MET A 1 10.90 -7.13 -10.68
N GLY A 2 11.87 -8.05 -10.55
CA GLY A 2 12.88 -8.37 -11.60
C GLY A 2 12.40 -8.83 -13.00
N ILE A 3 11.14 -8.62 -13.36
CA ILE A 3 10.62 -8.69 -14.73
C ILE A 3 11.18 -7.57 -15.62
N GLU A 4 11.54 -6.42 -15.05
CA GLU A 4 12.19 -5.29 -15.75
C GLU A 4 13.63 -5.59 -16.21
N THR A 5 14.33 -6.50 -15.54
CA THR A 5 15.70 -6.93 -15.92
C THR A 5 15.71 -8.05 -16.97
N ALA A 6 14.56 -8.71 -17.22
CA ALA A 6 14.43 -9.82 -18.16
C ALA A 6 13.76 -9.43 -19.49
N PHE A 7 12.91 -8.39 -19.49
CA PHE A 7 12.22 -7.88 -20.67
C PHE A 7 12.42 -6.35 -20.76
N GLY A 8 13.06 -5.87 -21.83
CA GLY A 8 13.28 -4.44 -22.05
C GLY A 8 11.99 -3.62 -22.09
N ASP A 9 12.10 -2.31 -21.84
CA ASP A 9 11.01 -1.33 -21.78
C ASP A 9 10.07 -1.45 -22.98
N SER A 10 8.95 -2.12 -22.76
CA SER A 10 7.94 -2.41 -23.76
C SER A 10 6.58 -1.99 -23.22
N ILE A 11 5.63 -1.71 -24.11
CA ILE A 11 4.25 -1.31 -23.75
C ILE A 11 3.57 -2.36 -22.83
N LEU A 12 4.01 -3.62 -22.92
CA LEU A 12 3.54 -4.74 -22.11
C LEU A 12 4.09 -4.70 -20.68
N THR A 13 5.37 -4.37 -20.48
CA THR A 13 5.94 -4.29 -19.13
C THR A 13 5.38 -3.10 -18.36
N THR A 14 5.16 -1.95 -19.01
CA THR A 14 4.57 -0.75 -18.38
C THR A 14 3.10 -0.93 -17.95
N THR A 15 2.30 -1.72 -18.67
CA THR A 15 0.92 -2.03 -18.26
C THR A 15 0.87 -2.97 -17.06
N ILE A 16 1.73 -3.99 -17.04
CA ILE A 16 1.88 -4.90 -15.89
C ILE A 16 2.37 -4.13 -14.67
N ASP A 17 3.37 -3.26 -14.82
CA ASP A 17 3.91 -2.46 -13.72
C ASP A 17 2.86 -1.51 -13.12
N LYS A 18 2.01 -0.90 -13.96
CA LYS A 18 0.86 -0.11 -13.51
C LYS A 18 -0.13 -0.92 -12.67
N ILE A 19 -0.46 -2.15 -13.08
CA ILE A 19 -1.39 -3.02 -12.34
C ILE A 19 -0.76 -3.43 -11.00
N VAL A 20 0.51 -3.83 -11.01
CA VAL A 20 1.23 -4.23 -9.79
C VAL A 20 1.28 -3.08 -8.79
N ASN A 21 1.63 -1.88 -9.24
CA ASN A 21 1.68 -0.70 -8.37
C ASN A 21 0.28 -0.30 -7.87
N TRP A 22 -0.75 -0.51 -8.69
CA TRP A 22 -2.15 -0.36 -8.25
C TRP A 22 -2.54 -1.38 -7.18
N SER A 23 -2.09 -2.64 -7.28
CA SER A 23 -2.38 -3.65 -6.27
C SER A 23 -1.70 -3.32 -4.93
N ARG A 24 -0.43 -2.89 -4.95
CA ARG A 24 0.32 -2.57 -3.72
C ARG A 24 -0.22 -1.36 -2.96
N LYS A 25 -0.73 -0.35 -3.67
CA LYS A 25 -1.27 0.86 -3.01
C LYS A 25 -2.64 0.66 -2.36
N ASN A 26 -3.42 -0.33 -2.80
CA ASN A 26 -4.77 -0.60 -2.29
C ASN A 26 -4.83 -1.78 -1.29
N ALA A 27 -3.69 -2.40 -0.99
CA ALA A 27 -3.59 -3.54 -0.06
C ALA A 27 -2.44 -3.30 0.93
N LEU A 28 -2.49 -2.15 1.59
CA LEU A 28 -1.49 -1.75 2.57
C LEU A 28 -1.85 -2.42 3.89
N TRP A 29 -1.01 -3.31 4.43
CA TRP A 29 -1.22 -3.85 5.77
C TRP A 29 -0.32 -3.11 6.77
N PRO A 30 -0.83 -2.07 7.46
CA PRO A 30 -0.03 -1.30 8.40
C PRO A 30 0.30 -2.18 9.62
N MET A 31 1.58 -2.27 9.97
CA MET A 31 1.97 -2.90 11.23
C MET A 31 1.81 -1.89 12.38
N PRO A 32 0.91 -2.13 13.35
CA PRO A 32 0.72 -1.21 14.46
C PRO A 32 1.94 -1.22 15.38
N PHE A 33 2.74 -0.15 15.29
CA PHE A 33 3.91 0.05 16.14
C PHE A 33 3.81 1.39 16.87
N GLY A 34 3.30 1.34 18.10
CA GLY A 34 3.10 2.52 18.94
C GLY A 34 4.22 2.69 19.97
N LEU A 35 5.01 3.75 19.83
CA LEU A 35 6.10 4.07 20.77
C LEU A 35 5.77 5.22 21.74
N ALA A 36 4.86 6.12 21.37
CA ALA A 36 4.56 7.35 22.10
C ALA A 36 3.11 7.82 21.80
N CYS A 37 2.83 9.11 21.99
CA CYS A 37 1.52 9.71 21.73
C CYS A 37 1.01 9.52 20.28
N CYS A 38 1.89 9.40 19.28
CA CYS A 38 1.44 9.13 17.90
C CYS A 38 0.69 7.78 17.76
N ALA A 39 0.85 6.87 18.73
CA ALA A 39 0.13 5.60 18.75
C ALA A 39 -1.38 5.78 18.93
N ILE A 40 -1.81 6.74 19.76
CA ILE A 40 -3.24 6.98 20.00
C ILE A 40 -3.92 7.61 18.79
N GLU A 41 -3.19 8.45 18.05
CA GLU A 41 -3.66 9.01 16.78
C GLU A 41 -3.77 7.94 15.71
N MET A 42 -2.78 7.04 15.62
CA MET A 42 -2.82 5.91 14.70
C MET A 42 -4.01 4.97 14.99
N MET A 43 -4.32 4.68 16.25
CA MET A 43 -5.49 3.86 16.61
C MET A 43 -6.81 4.56 16.28
N ALA A 44 -6.88 5.88 16.46
CA ALA A 44 -8.06 6.67 16.09
C ALA A 44 -8.30 6.71 14.58
N VAL A 45 -7.23 6.60 13.78
CA VAL A 45 -7.28 6.47 12.31
C VAL A 45 -7.65 5.06 11.85
N VAL A 46 -7.67 4.05 12.73
CA VAL A 46 -8.22 2.71 12.40
C VAL A 46 -9.65 2.54 12.95
N ALA A 47 -10.10 3.45 13.82
CA ALA A 47 -11.42 3.44 14.43
C ALA A 47 -12.53 3.82 13.41
N PRO A 48 -13.80 3.47 13.64
CA PRO A 48 -14.89 3.70 12.66
C PRO A 48 -15.13 5.16 12.27
N ARG A 49 -14.63 6.11 13.07
CA ARG A 49 -14.77 7.54 12.78
C ARG A 49 -13.85 7.99 11.64
N TYR A 50 -12.68 7.39 11.56
CA TYR A 50 -11.70 7.58 10.50
C TYR A 50 -11.28 6.19 10.07
N ASP A 51 -12.02 5.60 9.14
CA ASP A 51 -11.89 4.17 8.83
C ASP A 51 -10.82 3.94 7.75
N LEU A 52 -9.59 3.60 8.18
CA LEU A 52 -8.50 3.26 7.27
C LEU A 52 -8.80 2.04 6.39
N ALA A 53 -9.72 1.16 6.82
CA ALA A 53 -10.10 -0.06 6.10
C ALA A 53 -10.67 0.23 4.71
N ARG A 54 -11.19 1.45 4.47
CA ARG A 54 -11.61 1.91 3.14
C ARG A 54 -10.49 1.94 2.11
N PHE A 55 -9.24 2.14 2.53
CA PHE A 55 -8.08 2.19 1.65
C PHE A 55 -7.37 0.83 1.55
N GLY A 56 -7.95 -0.21 2.16
CA GLY A 56 -7.41 -1.57 2.20
C GLY A 56 -6.33 -1.77 3.28
N ALA A 57 -6.43 -1.03 4.39
CA ALA A 57 -5.47 -0.98 5.50
C ALA A 57 -6.12 -1.01 6.89
#